data_AF-A0A7S1V2R3-F1
#
_entry.id   AF-A0A7S1V2R3-F1
#
_cell.length_a   1.000
_cell.length_b   1.000
_cell.length_c   1.000
_cell.angle_alpha   90.00
_cell.angle_beta   90.00
_cell.angle_gamma   90.00
#
_symmetry.space_group_name_H-M   'P 1'
#
loop_
_entity.id
_entity.type
_entity.pdbx_description
1 polymer ?
#
loop_
_entity_poly.entity_id
_entity_poly.type
_entity_poly.pdbx_seq_one_letter_code
_entity_poly.pdbx_strand_id
1 'polypeptide(L)'
;MLWDHGVIARKKEMGEILRTAQGEMALEIFLGQVRDRWMKQELELVLYQNRVRLIRGWDDLFSTLDDHTGGLVLMKSSPYYRSVREFQEDGNLWEDRLTKLRAIFDMWVDVQRRWVYLEGILFGSTDIKAQLPTEYSRFKSVDSEFVALMRRIASRPYAMEALNVENLLRTLERLGNLMGIIQRALGDYLEKQRSDFSRFYFLGDDDLLEIIGNSGEPGKVIAHVGKMFAGIGGARQSTEALPEGCLTRLDAMVSKDGEVVPFYKPIDIVKDTG
;
A
#
# COMPACT_ATOMS: atom_id res chain seq x y z
N MET A 1 15.54 -12.45 63.23
CA MET A 1 15.07 -11.50 62.18
C MET A 1 16.31 -11.02 61.42
N LEU A 2 16.20 -10.50 60.19
CA LEU A 2 17.38 -10.09 59.38
C LEU A 2 18.40 -9.22 60.14
N TRP A 3 17.94 -8.44 61.13
CA TRP A 3 18.73 -7.63 62.06
C TRP A 3 19.84 -8.38 62.81
N ASP A 4 19.68 -9.68 63.08
CA ASP A 4 20.63 -10.49 63.87
C ASP A 4 21.86 -10.95 63.06
N HIS A 5 21.90 -10.72 61.75
CA HIS A 5 22.94 -11.22 60.83
C HIS A 5 23.89 -10.12 60.32
N GLY A 6 24.01 -8.99 61.01
CA GLY A 6 25.00 -7.97 60.67
C GLY A 6 24.70 -7.22 59.36
N VAL A 7 23.45 -6.80 59.17
CA VAL A 7 22.97 -6.00 58.02
C VAL A 7 23.84 -4.76 57.76
N ILE A 8 24.34 -4.13 58.83
CA ILE A 8 25.21 -2.95 58.75
C ILE A 8 26.61 -3.32 58.20
N ALA A 9 27.13 -4.50 58.54
CA ALA A 9 28.44 -4.98 58.08
C ALA A 9 28.42 -5.43 56.61
N ARG A 10 27.26 -5.90 56.12
CA ARG A 10 27.06 -6.35 54.72
C ARG A 10 26.29 -5.36 53.86
N LYS A 11 26.23 -4.10 54.27
CA LYS A 11 25.50 -3.02 53.56
C LYS A 11 25.87 -2.92 52.07
N LYS A 12 27.15 -3.15 51.74
CA LYS A 12 27.66 -3.12 50.36
C LYS A 12 27.13 -4.29 49.53
N GLU A 13 27.20 -5.51 50.05
CA GLU A 13 26.69 -6.72 49.38
C GLU A 13 25.17 -6.64 49.19
N MET A 14 24.43 -6.18 50.20
CA MET A 14 22.99 -5.96 50.08
C MET A 14 22.65 -4.87 49.06
N GLY A 15 23.46 -3.81 48.98
CA GLY A 15 23.30 -2.77 47.96
C GLY A 15 23.52 -3.28 46.54
N GLU A 16 24.50 -4.16 46.34
CA GLU A 16 24.76 -4.80 45.04
C GLU A 16 23.62 -5.75 44.65
N ILE A 17 23.13 -6.58 45.59
CA ILE A 17 21.98 -7.47 45.37
C ILE A 17 20.73 -6.64 45.01
N LEU A 18 20.46 -5.56 45.75
CA LEU A 18 19.32 -4.68 45.48
C LEU A 18 19.42 -4.06 44.08
N ARG A 19 20.62 -3.62 43.67
CA ARG A 19 20.85 -3.02 42.35
C ARG A 19 20.61 -4.03 41.23
N THR A 20 21.08 -5.27 41.41
CA THR A 20 20.83 -6.36 40.46
C THR A 20 19.34 -6.66 40.36
N ALA A 21 18.65 -6.83 41.50
CA ALA A 21 17.21 -7.09 41.53
C ALA A 21 16.39 -5.98 40.87
N GLN A 22 16.75 -4.71 41.08
CA GLN A 22 16.11 -3.57 40.40
C GLN A 22 16.34 -3.60 38.88
N GLY A 23 17.56 -3.96 38.46
CA GLY A 23 17.90 -4.11 37.04
C GLY A 23 17.10 -5.21 36.36
N GLU A 24 17.03 -6.39 36.98
CA GLU A 24 16.28 -7.54 36.47
C GLU A 24 14.77 -7.27 36.41
N MET A 25 14.21 -6.65 37.44
CA MET A 25 12.78 -6.24 37.47
C MET A 25 12.44 -5.30 36.30
N ALA A 26 13.32 -4.35 35.98
CA ALA A 26 13.09 -3.46 34.84
C ALA A 26 13.07 -4.21 33.50
N LEU A 27 13.93 -5.22 33.33
CA LEU A 27 13.95 -6.05 32.12
C LEU A 27 12.69 -6.93 32.02
N GLU A 28 12.28 -7.55 33.13
CA GLU A 28 11.09 -8.37 33.18
C GLU A 28 9.82 -7.58 32.84
N ILE A 29 9.68 -6.37 33.39
CA ILE A 29 8.56 -5.47 33.09
C ILE A 29 8.56 -5.11 31.61
N PHE A 30 9.72 -4.73 31.05
CA PHE A 30 9.81 -4.35 29.65
C PHE A 30 9.46 -5.52 28.71
N LEU A 31 10.02 -6.71 28.95
CA LEU A 31 9.68 -7.92 28.18
C LEU A 31 8.19 -8.28 28.29
N GLY A 32 7.61 -8.14 29.48
CA GLY A 32 6.19 -8.31 29.72
C GLY A 32 5.34 -7.34 28.88
N GLN A 33 5.73 -6.06 28.82
CA GLN A 33 5.05 -5.05 28.00
C GLN A 33 5.12 -5.37 26.50
N VAL A 34 6.29 -5.74 25.99
CA VAL A 34 6.47 -6.13 24.58
C VAL A 34 5.56 -7.32 24.27
N ARG A 35 5.61 -8.38 25.08
CA ARG A 35 4.76 -9.56 24.91
C ARG A 35 3.29 -9.19 24.89
N ASP A 36 2.82 -8.50 25.92
CA ASP A 36 1.40 -8.27 26.13
C ASP A 36 0.82 -7.33 25.06
N ARG A 37 1.60 -6.33 24.61
CA ARG A 37 1.23 -5.46 23.50
C ARG A 37 1.04 -6.26 22.22
N TRP A 38 2.04 -7.04 21.81
CA TRP A 38 2.03 -7.71 20.51
C TRP A 38 1.11 -8.93 20.45
N MET A 39 0.89 -9.62 21.57
CA MET A 39 -0.11 -10.70 21.65
C MET A 39 -1.55 -10.17 21.51
N LYS A 40 -1.80 -8.90 21.85
CA LYS A 40 -3.12 -8.25 21.77
C LYS A 40 -3.22 -7.27 20.60
N GLN A 41 -2.15 -7.06 19.83
CA GLN A 41 -2.13 -6.09 18.76
C GLN A 41 -3.03 -6.57 17.62
N GLU A 42 -4.17 -5.91 17.46
CA GLU A 42 -5.08 -6.10 16.33
C GLU A 42 -4.69 -5.17 15.16
N LEU A 43 -4.84 -5.68 13.95
CA LEU A 43 -4.68 -4.94 12.71
C LEU A 43 -5.97 -4.18 12.42
N GLU A 44 -5.85 -2.88 12.18
CA GLU A 44 -6.99 -2.08 11.74
C GLU A 44 -7.34 -2.44 10.29
N LEU A 45 -8.58 -2.86 10.06
CA LEU A 45 -9.05 -3.33 8.75
C LEU A 45 -10.18 -2.44 8.20
N VAL A 46 -10.02 -1.95 6.97
CA VAL A 46 -11.00 -1.12 6.28
C VAL A 46 -11.54 -1.84 5.05
N LEU A 47 -12.87 -1.83 4.88
CA LEU A 47 -13.51 -2.42 3.71
C LEU A 47 -13.24 -1.58 2.46
N TYR A 48 -12.63 -2.20 1.44
CA TYR A 48 -12.33 -1.61 0.15
C TYR A 48 -13.26 -2.20 -0.92
N GLN A 49 -13.94 -1.32 -1.66
CA GLN A 49 -14.88 -1.65 -2.75
C GLN A 49 -15.91 -2.75 -2.43
N ASN A 50 -16.33 -2.84 -1.16
CA ASN A 50 -17.24 -3.87 -0.67
C ASN A 50 -16.79 -5.32 -0.97
N ARG A 51 -15.48 -5.55 -1.20
CA ARG A 51 -14.94 -6.83 -1.69
C ARG A 51 -13.89 -7.43 -0.76
N VAL A 52 -12.98 -6.61 -0.25
CA VAL A 52 -11.84 -7.05 0.56
C VAL A 52 -11.59 -6.06 1.70
N ARG A 53 -11.09 -6.54 2.83
CA ARG A 53 -10.67 -5.69 3.94
C ARG A 53 -9.16 -5.48 3.86
N LEU A 54 -8.71 -4.24 3.81
CA LEU A 54 -7.30 -3.84 3.72
C LEU A 54 -6.78 -3.34 5.06
N ILE A 55 -5.47 -3.50 5.31
CA ILE A 55 -4.84 -3.03 6.55
C ILE A 55 -4.62 -1.52 6.46
N ARG A 56 -4.95 -0.80 7.53
CA ARG A 56 -4.69 0.62 7.75
C ARG A 56 -3.85 0.81 9.02
N GLY A 57 -3.37 2.03 9.24
CA GLY A 57 -2.64 2.37 10.46
C GLY A 57 -1.19 1.90 10.45
N TRP A 58 -0.59 1.76 9.26
CA TRP A 58 0.79 1.30 9.11
C TRP A 58 1.79 2.14 9.91
N ASP A 59 1.62 3.46 9.96
CA ASP A 59 2.55 4.36 10.66
C ASP A 59 2.64 4.05 12.17
N ASP A 60 1.49 3.84 12.84
CA ASP A 60 1.44 3.48 14.27
C ASP A 60 2.03 2.07 14.53
N LEU A 61 1.74 1.13 13.63
CA LEU A 61 2.31 -0.22 13.68
C LEU A 61 3.84 -0.18 13.57
N PHE A 62 4.37 0.56 12.59
CA PHE A 62 5.81 0.67 12.40
C PHE A 62 6.48 1.44 13.52
N SER A 63 5.90 2.54 14.01
CA SER A 63 6.42 3.27 15.17
C SER A 63 6.52 2.37 16.40
N THR A 64 5.44 1.63 16.71
CA THR A 64 5.42 0.68 17.85
C THR A 64 6.48 -0.42 17.67
N LEU A 65 6.67 -0.91 16.44
CA LEU A 65 7.65 -1.96 16.12
C LEU A 65 9.08 -1.47 16.28
N ASP A 66 9.37 -0.29 15.74
CA ASP A 66 10.70 0.31 15.80
C ASP A 66 11.07 0.68 17.25
N ASP A 67 10.12 1.21 18.04
CA ASP A 67 10.31 1.51 19.47
C ASP A 67 10.59 0.24 20.29
N HIS A 68 9.78 -0.81 20.14
CA HIS A 68 9.97 -2.06 20.88
C HIS A 68 11.22 -2.81 20.45
N THR A 69 11.58 -2.78 19.15
CA THR A 69 12.82 -3.38 18.65
C THR A 69 14.04 -2.62 19.16
N GLY A 70 14.01 -1.28 19.14
CA GLY A 70 15.05 -0.45 19.73
C GLY A 70 15.22 -0.71 21.23
N GLY A 71 14.10 -0.83 21.96
CA GLY A 71 14.10 -1.18 23.39
C GLY A 71 14.69 -2.56 23.67
N LEU A 72 14.41 -3.58 22.84
CA LEU A 72 15.02 -4.91 22.94
C LEU A 72 16.54 -4.85 22.72
N VAL A 73 17.01 -4.08 21.74
CA VAL A 73 18.45 -3.87 21.49
C VAL A 73 19.13 -3.20 22.69
N LEU A 74 18.50 -2.16 23.25
CA LEU A 74 19.01 -1.48 24.45
C LEU A 74 19.04 -2.42 25.66
N MET A 75 18.00 -3.23 25.87
CA MET A 75 17.97 -4.24 26.91
C MET A 75 19.13 -5.22 26.79
N LYS A 76 19.46 -5.71 25.58
CA LYS A 76 20.58 -6.64 25.36
C LYS A 76 21.94 -6.07 25.73
N SER A 77 22.09 -4.74 25.73
CA SER A 77 23.31 -4.06 26.18
C SER A 77 23.47 -4.04 27.71
N SER A 78 22.38 -4.28 28.45
CA SER A 78 22.35 -4.27 29.90
C SER A 78 23.19 -5.40 30.52
N PRO A 79 23.99 -5.13 31.57
CA PRO A 79 24.71 -6.17 32.30
C PRO A 79 23.78 -7.25 32.89
N TYR A 80 22.56 -6.88 33.28
CA TYR A 80 21.57 -7.77 33.90
C TYR A 80 20.93 -8.75 32.90
N TYR A 81 20.97 -8.43 31.61
CA TYR A 81 20.49 -9.33 30.55
C TYR A 81 21.46 -10.51 30.36
N ARG A 82 22.77 -10.28 30.54
CA ARG A 82 23.78 -11.34 30.38
C ARG A 82 23.83 -12.31 31.56
N SER A 83 23.39 -11.90 32.74
CA SER A 83 23.45 -12.72 33.96
C SER A 83 22.34 -13.76 34.07
N VAL A 84 21.21 -13.55 33.40
CA VAL A 84 20.02 -14.42 33.49
C VAL A 84 19.73 -15.03 32.13
N ARG A 85 19.67 -16.37 32.06
CA ARG A 85 19.52 -17.09 30.79
C ARG A 85 18.12 -16.92 30.20
N GLU A 86 17.11 -16.89 31.07
CA GLU A 86 15.69 -16.77 30.73
C GLU A 86 15.43 -15.46 29.97
N PHE A 87 16.03 -14.34 30.38
CA PHE A 87 15.92 -13.08 29.65
C PHE A 87 16.56 -13.14 28.27
N GLN A 88 17.65 -13.91 28.12
CA GLN A 88 18.29 -14.08 26.82
C GLN A 88 17.42 -14.85 25.84
N GLU A 89 16.82 -15.94 26.32
CA GLU A 89 15.92 -16.78 25.53
C GLU A 89 14.69 -15.98 25.10
N ASP A 90 14.01 -15.31 26.03
CA ASP A 90 12.82 -14.51 25.75
C ASP A 90 13.13 -13.28 24.89
N GLY A 91 14.21 -12.56 25.18
CA GLY A 91 14.62 -11.38 24.44
C GLY A 91 15.00 -11.69 22.99
N ASN A 92 15.74 -12.79 22.76
CA ASN A 92 16.05 -13.25 21.41
C ASN A 92 14.79 -13.72 20.66
N LEU A 93 13.89 -14.44 21.33
CA LEU A 93 12.63 -14.87 20.73
C LEU A 93 11.78 -13.68 20.25
N TRP A 94 11.64 -12.65 21.09
CA TRP A 94 10.85 -11.47 20.76
C TRP A 94 11.52 -10.61 19.68
N GLU A 95 12.84 -10.44 19.73
CA GLU A 95 13.57 -9.74 18.66
C GLU A 95 13.39 -10.45 17.31
N ASP A 96 13.54 -11.78 17.25
CA ASP A 96 13.35 -12.57 16.04
C ASP A 96 11.93 -12.43 15.49
N ARG A 97 10.91 -12.46 16.37
CA ARG A 97 9.51 -12.32 15.99
C ARG A 97 9.23 -10.93 15.42
N LEU A 98 9.66 -9.87 16.11
CA LEU A 98 9.42 -8.49 15.66
C LEU A 98 10.19 -8.18 14.38
N THR A 99 11.43 -8.65 14.25
CA THR A 99 12.23 -8.48 13.03
C THR A 99 11.56 -9.14 11.82
N LYS A 100 11.07 -10.39 11.98
CA LYS A 100 10.32 -11.08 10.92
C LYS A 100 9.01 -10.36 10.58
N LEU A 101 8.31 -9.87 11.61
CA LEU A 101 7.05 -9.16 11.44
C LEU A 101 7.26 -7.83 10.69
N ARG A 102 8.33 -7.09 11.00
CA ARG A 102 8.73 -5.85 10.31
C ARG A 102 8.91 -6.12 8.82
N ALA A 103 9.72 -7.11 8.46
CA ALA A 103 9.99 -7.46 7.08
C ALA A 103 8.71 -7.86 6.32
N ILE A 104 7.81 -8.61 6.98
CA ILE A 104 6.50 -8.95 6.42
C ILE A 104 5.67 -7.69 6.18
N PHE A 105 5.56 -6.78 7.16
CA PHE A 105 4.77 -5.56 7.03
C PHE A 105 5.33 -4.60 5.98
N ASP A 106 6.65 -4.48 5.85
CA ASP A 106 7.30 -3.69 4.79
C ASP A 106 6.90 -4.18 3.39
N MET A 107 6.97 -5.49 3.17
CA MET A 107 6.54 -6.06 1.90
C MET A 107 5.02 -5.96 1.73
N TRP A 108 4.25 -6.14 2.79
CA TRP A 108 2.79 -6.09 2.75
C TRP A 108 2.27 -4.73 2.34
N VAL A 109 2.78 -3.64 2.95
CA VAL A 109 2.31 -2.28 2.63
C VAL A 109 2.61 -1.92 1.17
N ASP A 110 3.79 -2.30 0.66
CA ASP A 110 4.15 -2.10 -0.76
C ASP A 110 3.24 -2.91 -1.69
N VAL A 111 3.05 -4.20 -1.41
CA VAL A 111 2.13 -5.08 -2.17
C VAL A 111 0.71 -4.53 -2.17
N GLN A 112 0.18 -4.13 -1.00
CA GLN A 112 -1.17 -3.58 -0.89
C GLN A 112 -1.32 -2.29 -1.70
N ARG A 113 -0.33 -1.38 -1.63
CA ARG A 113 -0.33 -0.13 -2.40
C ARG A 113 -0.34 -0.39 -3.91
N ARG A 114 0.54 -1.28 -4.39
CA ARG A 114 0.59 -1.66 -5.82
C ARG A 114 -0.68 -2.34 -6.28
N TRP A 115 -1.25 -3.21 -5.44
CA TRP A 115 -2.50 -3.89 -5.73
C TRP A 115 -3.65 -2.90 -5.88
N VAL A 116 -3.83 -1.95 -4.94
CA VAL A 116 -4.89 -0.92 -5.02
C VAL A 116 -4.76 -0.10 -6.30
N TYR A 117 -3.54 0.32 -6.66
CA TYR A 117 -3.29 1.06 -7.89
C TYR A 117 -3.68 0.26 -9.14
N LEU A 118 -3.18 -0.97 -9.27
CA LEU A 118 -3.47 -1.82 -10.43
C LEU A 118 -4.94 -2.24 -10.52
N GLU A 119 -5.57 -2.49 -9.38
CA GLU A 119 -6.98 -2.85 -9.28
C GLU A 119 -7.87 -1.73 -9.81
N GLY A 120 -7.63 -0.48 -9.37
CA GLY A 120 -8.39 0.69 -9.83
C GLY A 120 -8.28 0.91 -11.34
N ILE A 121 -7.12 0.62 -11.94
CA ILE A 121 -6.89 0.79 -13.38
C ILE A 121 -7.49 -0.37 -14.19
N LEU A 122 -7.16 -1.61 -13.84
CA LEU A 122 -7.47 -2.78 -14.64
C LEU A 122 -8.91 -3.26 -14.48
N PHE A 123 -9.55 -3.04 -13.33
CA PHE A 123 -10.97 -3.35 -13.13
C PHE A 123 -11.88 -2.13 -13.28
N GLY A 124 -11.35 -0.92 -13.19
CA GLY A 124 -12.11 0.32 -13.38
C GLY A 124 -12.43 0.64 -14.85
N SER A 125 -11.63 0.15 -15.82
CA SER A 125 -11.86 0.41 -17.25
C SER A 125 -11.98 -0.87 -18.07
N THR A 126 -13.05 -0.96 -18.87
CA THR A 126 -13.24 -2.02 -19.88
C THR A 126 -12.27 -1.89 -21.05
N ASP A 127 -11.85 -0.67 -21.37
CA ASP A 127 -11.04 -0.37 -22.55
C ASP A 127 -9.59 -0.78 -22.32
N ILE A 128 -9.03 -0.48 -21.14
CA ILE A 128 -7.68 -0.91 -20.76
C ILE A 128 -7.57 -2.43 -20.76
N LYS A 129 -8.62 -3.13 -20.30
CA LYS A 129 -8.67 -4.61 -20.34
C LYS A 129 -8.57 -5.17 -21.76
N ALA A 130 -9.18 -4.50 -22.75
CA ALA A 130 -9.11 -4.93 -24.14
C ALA A 130 -7.71 -4.69 -24.74
N GLN A 131 -7.04 -3.62 -24.31
CA GLN A 131 -5.71 -3.24 -24.77
C GLN A 131 -4.58 -4.08 -24.14
N LEU A 132 -4.74 -4.49 -22.87
CA LEU A 132 -3.75 -5.25 -22.11
C LEU A 132 -4.32 -6.59 -21.57
N PRO A 133 -4.76 -7.52 -22.45
CA PRO A 133 -5.46 -8.74 -22.03
C PRO A 133 -4.55 -9.72 -21.27
N THR A 134 -3.27 -9.77 -21.63
CA THR A 134 -2.29 -10.65 -20.98
C THR A 134 -2.01 -10.20 -19.55
N GLU A 135 -1.80 -8.91 -19.37
CA GLU A 135 -1.52 -8.25 -18.09
C GLU A 135 -2.74 -8.34 -17.20
N TYR A 136 -3.95 -8.11 -17.75
CA TYR A 136 -5.20 -8.30 -17.04
C TYR A 136 -5.37 -9.74 -16.52
N SER A 137 -5.09 -10.75 -17.37
CA SER A 137 -5.17 -12.16 -16.98
C SER A 137 -4.18 -12.50 -15.85
N ARG A 138 -2.94 -11.99 -15.94
CA ARG A 138 -1.95 -12.13 -14.87
C ARG A 138 -2.40 -11.45 -13.58
N PHE A 139 -2.94 -10.23 -13.68
CA PHE A 139 -3.42 -9.50 -12.51
C PHE A 139 -4.59 -10.21 -11.85
N LYS A 140 -5.51 -10.81 -12.60
CA LYS A 140 -6.62 -11.59 -12.02
C LYS A 140 -6.15 -12.74 -11.12
N SER A 141 -5.06 -13.41 -11.52
CA SER A 141 -4.43 -14.43 -10.68
C SER A 141 -3.85 -13.83 -9.39
N VAL A 142 -3.07 -12.75 -9.50
CA VAL A 142 -2.50 -12.01 -8.36
C VAL A 142 -3.60 -11.54 -7.40
N ASP A 143 -4.65 -10.95 -7.95
CA ASP A 143 -5.82 -10.43 -7.24
C ASP A 143 -6.52 -11.54 -6.46
N SER A 144 -6.77 -12.70 -7.08
CA SER A 144 -7.41 -13.82 -6.39
C SER A 144 -6.61 -14.29 -5.16
N GLU A 145 -5.28 -14.33 -5.29
CA GLU A 145 -4.39 -14.80 -4.23
C GLU A 145 -4.23 -13.76 -3.12
N PHE A 146 -4.07 -12.49 -3.48
CA PHE A 146 -4.02 -11.40 -2.52
C PHE A 146 -5.33 -11.29 -1.74
N VAL A 147 -6.49 -11.37 -2.41
CA VAL A 147 -7.81 -11.34 -1.73
C VAL A 147 -7.98 -12.56 -0.82
N ALA A 148 -7.54 -13.75 -1.22
CA ALA A 148 -7.57 -14.94 -0.37
C ALA A 148 -6.71 -14.76 0.88
N LEU A 149 -5.50 -14.20 0.72
CA LEU A 149 -4.61 -13.87 1.84
C LEU A 149 -5.26 -12.86 2.79
N MET A 150 -5.83 -11.77 2.27
CA MET A 150 -6.49 -10.75 3.07
C MET A 150 -7.72 -11.29 3.82
N ARG A 151 -8.49 -12.20 3.21
CA ARG A 151 -9.60 -12.89 3.90
C ARG A 151 -9.11 -13.76 5.05
N ARG A 152 -7.98 -14.46 4.88
CA ARG A 152 -7.36 -15.25 5.96
C ARG A 152 -6.98 -14.35 7.14
N ILE A 153 -6.31 -13.22 6.88
CA ILE A 153 -5.96 -12.25 7.94
C ILE A 153 -7.21 -11.64 8.57
N ALA A 154 -8.21 -11.27 7.78
CA ALA A 154 -9.43 -10.69 8.31
C ALA A 154 -10.22 -11.63 9.23
N SER A 155 -10.03 -12.95 9.11
CA SER A 155 -10.66 -13.92 10.02
C SER A 155 -10.06 -13.91 11.44
N ARG A 156 -8.79 -13.54 11.56
CA ARG A 156 -8.06 -13.41 12.83
C ARG A 156 -7.10 -12.22 12.71
N PRO A 157 -7.57 -10.99 12.96
CA PRO A 157 -6.85 -9.77 12.64
C PRO A 157 -5.77 -9.45 13.68
N TYR A 158 -5.05 -10.44 14.22
CA TYR A 158 -3.94 -10.18 15.14
C TYR A 158 -2.64 -10.06 14.36
N ALA A 159 -1.80 -9.08 14.69
CA ALA A 159 -0.52 -8.84 14.02
C ALA A 159 0.36 -10.11 14.01
N MET A 160 0.36 -10.85 15.13
CA MET A 160 1.13 -12.08 15.27
C MET A 160 0.64 -13.24 14.40
N GLU A 161 -0.62 -13.24 13.95
CA GLU A 161 -1.12 -14.27 13.04
C GLU A 161 -0.45 -14.20 11.67
N ALA A 162 0.12 -13.05 11.29
CA ALA A 162 0.94 -12.94 10.09
C ALA A 162 2.16 -13.89 10.15
N LEU A 163 2.77 -14.09 11.32
CA LEU A 163 3.89 -15.01 11.49
C LEU A 163 3.49 -16.49 11.38
N ASN A 164 2.22 -16.81 11.62
CA ASN A 164 1.68 -18.16 11.51
C ASN A 164 1.34 -18.55 10.06
N VAL A 165 1.36 -17.59 9.13
CA VAL A 165 1.17 -17.87 7.71
C VAL A 165 2.48 -18.35 7.12
N GLU A 166 2.51 -19.64 6.79
CA GLU A 166 3.68 -20.28 6.20
C GLU A 166 4.11 -19.57 4.90
N ASN A 167 5.41 -19.29 4.77
CA ASN A 167 6.03 -18.65 3.61
C ASN A 167 5.41 -17.29 3.22
N LEU A 168 4.73 -16.60 4.13
CA LEU A 168 4.04 -15.34 3.84
C LEU A 168 4.92 -14.31 3.15
N LEU A 169 6.11 -14.04 3.69
CA LEU A 169 7.04 -13.06 3.12
C LEU A 169 7.39 -13.39 1.66
N ARG A 170 7.72 -14.65 1.37
CA ARG A 170 8.02 -15.11 0.01
C ARG A 170 6.82 -14.99 -0.92
N THR A 171 5.62 -15.27 -0.42
CA THR A 171 4.37 -15.08 -1.17
C THR A 171 4.15 -13.62 -1.51
N LEU A 172 4.32 -12.71 -0.54
CA LEU A 172 4.20 -11.26 -0.76
C LEU A 172 5.26 -10.75 -1.75
N GLU A 173 6.53 -11.16 -1.60
CA GLU A 173 7.60 -10.82 -2.55
C GLU A 173 7.25 -11.28 -3.98
N ARG A 174 6.75 -12.50 -4.14
CA ARG A 174 6.33 -13.02 -5.45
C ARG A 174 5.17 -12.23 -6.04
N LEU A 175 4.15 -11.91 -5.23
CA LEU A 175 3.02 -11.08 -5.66
C LEU A 175 3.50 -9.67 -6.06
N GLY A 176 4.37 -9.06 -5.26
CA GLY A 176 4.99 -7.76 -5.54
C GLY A 176 5.78 -7.75 -6.84
N ASN A 177 6.55 -8.81 -7.12
CA ASN A 177 7.30 -8.97 -8.37
C ASN A 177 6.37 -9.11 -9.58
N LEU A 178 5.30 -9.91 -9.47
CA LEU A 178 4.31 -10.06 -10.54
C LEU A 178 3.61 -8.71 -10.85
N MET A 179 3.22 -7.97 -9.82
CA MET A 179 2.66 -6.63 -9.97
C MET A 179 3.67 -5.66 -10.59
N GLY A 180 4.95 -5.75 -10.23
CA GLY A 180 6.01 -4.95 -10.84
C GLY A 180 6.22 -5.23 -12.34
N ILE A 181 5.98 -6.47 -12.79
CA ILE A 181 5.98 -6.78 -14.23
C ILE A 181 4.77 -6.12 -14.92
N ILE A 182 3.59 -6.20 -14.30
CA ILE A 182 2.36 -5.61 -14.84
C ILE A 182 2.47 -4.09 -14.91
N GLN A 183 3.00 -3.44 -13.86
CA GLN A 183 3.22 -1.99 -13.84
C GLN A 183 4.19 -1.53 -14.93
N ARG A 184 5.26 -2.29 -15.18
CA ARG A 184 6.19 -1.97 -16.29
C ARG A 184 5.51 -2.07 -17.65
N ALA A 185 4.75 -3.15 -17.89
CA ALA A 185 4.00 -3.30 -19.14
C ALA A 185 2.96 -2.18 -19.35
N LEU A 186 2.31 -1.73 -18.26
CA LEU A 186 1.42 -0.57 -18.31
C LEU A 186 2.19 0.71 -18.65
N GLY A 187 3.35 0.94 -18.05
CA GLY A 187 4.22 2.07 -18.37
C GLY A 187 4.67 2.09 -19.84
N ASP A 188 5.12 0.95 -20.36
CA ASP A 188 5.52 0.80 -21.76
C ASP A 188 4.34 1.09 -22.71
N TYR A 189 3.13 0.67 -22.34
CA TYR A 189 1.92 0.97 -23.09
C TYR A 189 1.60 2.47 -23.08
N LEU A 190 1.67 3.13 -21.92
CA LEU A 190 1.45 4.58 -21.81
C LEU A 190 2.48 5.37 -22.62
N GLU A 191 3.74 4.95 -22.60
CA GLU A 191 4.79 5.61 -23.39
C GLU A 191 4.56 5.44 -24.89
N LYS A 192 4.07 4.27 -25.33
CA LYS A 192 3.65 4.08 -26.73
C LYS A 192 2.53 5.07 -27.10
N GLN A 193 1.50 5.21 -26.26
CA GLN A 193 0.43 6.18 -26.50
C GLN A 193 0.96 7.62 -26.57
N ARG A 194 1.92 7.99 -25.73
CA ARG A 194 2.59 9.30 -25.80
C ARG A 194 3.38 9.50 -27.08
N SER A 195 4.03 8.45 -27.58
CA SER A 195 4.77 8.50 -28.85
C SER A 195 3.84 8.66 -30.06
N ASP A 196 2.67 8.02 -30.01
CA ASP A 196 1.65 8.10 -31.06
C ASP A 196 0.98 9.50 -31.06
N PHE A 197 0.80 10.11 -29.89
CA PHE A 197 0.28 11.47 -29.75
C PHE A 197 1.07 12.31 -28.74
N SER A 198 2.00 13.12 -29.27
CA SER A 198 2.96 13.89 -28.48
C SER A 198 2.37 14.87 -27.46
N ARG A 199 1.09 15.25 -27.57
CA ARG A 199 0.45 16.09 -26.56
C ARG A 199 0.18 15.35 -25.24
N PHE A 200 0.16 14.01 -25.23
CA PHE A 200 0.05 13.25 -24.00
C PHE A 200 1.27 13.36 -23.09
N TYR A 201 2.41 13.88 -23.57
CA TYR A 201 3.54 14.24 -22.68
C TYR A 201 3.21 15.38 -21.72
N PHE A 202 2.16 16.18 -21.98
CA PHE A 202 1.69 17.21 -21.05
C PHE A 202 0.79 16.65 -19.94
N LEU A 203 0.49 15.35 -19.96
CA LEU A 203 -0.38 14.67 -19.00
C LEU A 203 0.42 13.72 -18.10
N GLY A 204 0.03 13.67 -16.82
CA GLY A 204 0.48 12.62 -15.91
C GLY A 204 -0.10 11.25 -16.25
N ASP A 205 0.45 10.18 -15.67
CA ASP A 205 0.00 8.81 -15.94
C ASP A 205 -1.48 8.61 -15.56
N ASP A 206 -1.91 9.16 -14.42
CA ASP A 206 -3.30 9.07 -13.96
C ASP A 206 -4.29 9.75 -14.94
N ASP A 207 -3.94 10.96 -15.41
CA ASP A 207 -4.73 11.69 -16.42
C ASP A 207 -4.81 10.92 -17.74
N LEU A 208 -3.69 10.33 -18.17
CA LEU A 208 -3.63 9.57 -19.41
C LEU A 208 -4.43 8.27 -19.31
N LEU A 209 -4.36 7.59 -18.18
CA LEU A 209 -5.16 6.41 -17.88
C LEU A 209 -6.65 6.73 -17.81
N GLU A 210 -7.04 7.89 -17.29
CA GLU A 210 -8.44 8.34 -17.28
C GLU A 210 -8.95 8.58 -18.71
N ILE A 211 -8.15 9.19 -19.59
CA ILE A 211 -8.49 9.39 -21.00
C ILE A 211 -8.66 8.05 -21.74
N ILE A 212 -7.66 7.17 -21.62
CA ILE A 212 -7.68 5.87 -22.30
C ILE A 212 -8.81 5.00 -21.74
N GLY A 213 -9.03 5.07 -20.43
CA GLY A 213 -10.00 4.24 -19.73
C GLY A 213 -11.45 4.64 -19.98
N ASN A 214 -11.70 5.88 -20.41
CA ASN A 214 -13.00 6.43 -20.76
C ASN A 214 -13.10 6.79 -22.25
N SER A 215 -12.42 6.05 -23.13
CA SER A 215 -12.43 6.35 -24.58
C SER A 215 -13.85 6.32 -25.18
N GLY A 216 -14.75 5.51 -24.60
CA GLY A 216 -16.17 5.46 -24.96
C GLY A 216 -17.03 6.62 -24.45
N GLU A 217 -16.51 7.51 -23.60
CA GLU A 217 -17.20 8.68 -23.05
C GLU A 217 -16.45 9.98 -23.38
N PRO A 218 -16.67 10.56 -24.57
CA PRO A 218 -15.91 11.73 -25.03
C PRO A 218 -15.97 12.94 -24.10
N GLY A 219 -17.07 13.10 -23.34
CA GLY A 219 -17.22 14.18 -22.37
C GLY A 219 -16.12 14.20 -21.30
N LYS A 220 -15.74 13.04 -20.77
CA LYS A 220 -14.66 12.93 -19.78
C LYS A 220 -13.30 13.25 -20.41
N VAL A 221 -13.05 12.74 -21.61
CA VAL A 221 -11.82 13.01 -22.36
C VAL A 221 -11.65 14.51 -22.65
N ILE A 222 -12.73 15.21 -23.01
CA ILE A 222 -12.71 16.65 -23.32
C ILE A 222 -12.24 17.48 -22.11
N ALA A 223 -12.51 17.05 -20.87
CA ALA A 223 -12.07 17.75 -19.68
C ALA A 223 -10.53 17.85 -19.57
N HIS A 224 -9.79 16.92 -20.18
CA HIS A 224 -8.33 16.92 -20.18
C HIS A 224 -7.72 17.70 -21.37
N VAL A 225 -8.52 18.11 -22.36
CA VAL A 225 -8.04 18.84 -23.56
C VAL A 225 -7.36 20.15 -23.17
N GLY A 226 -7.87 20.85 -22.15
CA GLY A 226 -7.27 22.09 -21.66
C GLY A 226 -5.86 21.95 -21.06
N LYS A 227 -5.46 20.72 -20.70
CA LYS A 227 -4.10 20.37 -20.26
C LYS A 227 -3.17 20.07 -21.45
N MET A 228 -3.71 19.57 -22.56
CA MET A 228 -2.95 19.16 -23.75
C MET A 228 -2.63 20.30 -24.71
N PHE A 229 -3.49 21.32 -24.78
CA PHE A 229 -3.38 22.39 -25.77
C PHE A 229 -3.32 23.77 -25.12
N ALA A 230 -2.41 24.62 -25.63
CA ALA A 230 -2.38 26.03 -25.28
C ALA A 230 -3.53 26.77 -25.96
N GLY A 231 -4.26 27.60 -25.21
CA GLY A 231 -5.38 28.41 -25.73
C GLY A 231 -6.72 27.69 -25.86
N ILE A 232 -6.74 26.35 -25.86
CA ILE A 232 -7.98 25.57 -25.82
C ILE A 232 -8.25 25.22 -24.35
N GLY A 233 -9.44 25.54 -23.85
CA GLY A 233 -9.96 25.11 -22.56
C GLY A 233 -10.81 23.84 -22.66
N GLY A 234 -11.49 23.63 -23.78
CA GLY A 234 -12.27 22.43 -24.07
C GLY A 234 -12.92 22.49 -25.45
N ALA A 235 -13.87 21.60 -25.69
CA ALA A 235 -14.68 21.58 -26.90
C ALA A 235 -16.17 21.57 -26.54
N ARG A 236 -16.98 22.28 -27.32
CA ARG A 236 -18.43 22.30 -27.15
C ARG A 236 -19.02 21.09 -27.86
N GLN A 237 -19.87 20.37 -27.14
CA GLN A 237 -20.67 19.29 -27.70
C GLN A 237 -21.92 19.88 -28.35
N SER A 238 -22.19 19.49 -29.59
CA SER A 238 -23.39 19.94 -30.31
C SER A 238 -24.65 19.43 -29.62
N THR A 239 -25.69 20.28 -29.59
CA THR A 239 -27.03 19.93 -29.10
C THR A 239 -27.92 19.37 -30.21
N GLU A 240 -27.43 19.34 -31.45
CA GLU A 240 -28.14 18.78 -32.59
C GLU A 240 -28.24 17.25 -32.52
N ALA A 241 -29.20 16.68 -33.24
CA ALA A 241 -29.38 15.23 -33.33
C ALA A 241 -28.07 14.57 -33.83
N LEU A 242 -27.53 13.66 -33.01
CA LEU A 242 -26.34 12.90 -33.35
C LEU A 242 -26.64 11.96 -34.53
N PRO A 243 -25.77 11.86 -35.54
CA PRO A 243 -25.86 10.82 -36.57
C PRO A 243 -25.85 9.42 -35.94
N GLU A 244 -26.50 8.44 -36.59
CA GLU A 244 -26.44 7.03 -36.16
C GLU A 244 -24.97 6.56 -36.02
N GLY A 245 -24.63 5.98 -34.86
CA GLY A 245 -23.29 5.48 -34.56
C GLY A 245 -22.30 6.52 -34.01
N CYS A 246 -22.70 7.79 -33.89
CA CYS A 246 -21.86 8.85 -33.32
C CYS A 246 -22.04 8.95 -31.80
N LEU A 247 -20.94 8.93 -31.05
CA LEU A 247 -20.95 9.13 -29.59
C LEU A 247 -21.18 10.60 -29.24
N THR A 248 -20.50 11.50 -29.94
CA THR A 248 -20.54 12.94 -29.68
C THR A 248 -20.07 13.69 -30.92
N ARG A 249 -20.75 14.80 -31.24
CA ARG A 249 -20.32 15.77 -32.26
C ARG A 249 -19.75 17.01 -31.58
N LEU A 250 -18.55 17.41 -31.97
CA LEU A 250 -17.93 18.67 -31.53
C LEU A 250 -18.12 19.74 -32.60
N ASP A 251 -18.73 20.87 -32.23
CA ASP A 251 -19.07 21.96 -33.16
C ASP A 251 -18.19 23.21 -32.99
N ALA A 252 -17.57 23.38 -31.81
CA ALA A 252 -16.71 24.51 -31.52
C ALA A 252 -15.59 24.15 -30.52
N MET A 253 -14.49 24.90 -30.57
CA MET A 253 -13.50 24.94 -29.49
C MET A 253 -13.82 26.09 -28.53
N VAL A 254 -13.58 25.86 -27.24
CA VAL A 254 -13.79 26.83 -26.17
C VAL A 254 -12.45 27.16 -25.56
N SER A 255 -12.10 28.43 -25.43
CA SER A 255 -10.86 28.89 -24.79
C SER A 255 -10.97 28.83 -23.26
N LYS A 256 -9.84 29.01 -22.56
CA LYS A 256 -9.83 29.07 -21.09
C LYS A 256 -10.58 30.30 -20.54
N ASP A 257 -10.67 31.36 -21.34
CA ASP A 257 -11.34 32.61 -20.99
C ASP A 257 -12.82 32.63 -21.45
N GLY A 258 -13.31 31.53 -22.02
CA GLY A 258 -14.70 31.37 -22.46
C GLY A 258 -14.99 31.83 -23.89
N GLU A 259 -13.97 32.16 -24.68
CA GLU A 259 -14.14 32.45 -26.11
C GLU A 259 -14.56 31.17 -26.85
N VAL A 260 -15.56 31.26 -27.72
CA VAL A 260 -16.07 30.12 -28.49
C VAL A 260 -15.80 30.32 -29.96
N VAL A 261 -15.00 29.43 -30.54
CA VAL A 261 -14.67 29.46 -31.98
C VAL A 261 -15.30 28.25 -32.67
N PRO A 262 -16.31 28.44 -33.53
CA PRO A 262 -16.96 27.36 -34.24
C PRO A 262 -16.00 26.72 -35.25
N PHE A 263 -16.05 25.39 -35.38
CA PHE A 263 -15.28 24.67 -36.37
C PHE A 263 -15.91 24.85 -37.76
N TYR A 264 -15.06 24.99 -38.79
CA TYR A 264 -15.53 25.02 -40.18
C TYR A 264 -16.23 23.70 -40.57
N LYS A 265 -15.72 22.58 -40.07
CA LYS A 265 -16.33 21.26 -40.21
C LYS A 265 -16.46 20.62 -38.82
N PRO A 266 -17.68 20.25 -38.38
CA PRO A 266 -17.87 19.54 -37.12
C PRO A 266 -17.08 18.23 -37.08
N ILE A 267 -16.61 17.85 -35.89
CA ILE A 267 -15.86 16.62 -35.65
C ILE A 267 -16.80 15.60 -35.02
N ASP A 268 -17.01 14.50 -35.73
CA ASP A 268 -17.84 13.39 -35.26
C ASP A 268 -16.96 12.35 -34.59
N ILE A 269 -17.16 12.15 -33.29
CA ILE A 269 -16.50 11.10 -32.52
C ILE A 269 -17.36 9.85 -32.61
N VAL A 270 -16.90 8.89 -33.40
CA VAL A 270 -17.52 7.57 -33.54
C VAL A 270 -16.83 6.57 -32.63
N LYS A 271 -17.58 5.58 -32.15
CA LYS A 271 -17.00 4.47 -31.41
C LYS A 271 -16.20 3.62 -32.39
N ASP A 272 -14.91 3.42 -32.14
CA ASP A 272 -14.09 2.58 -32.99
C ASP A 272 -14.57 1.13 -32.85
N THR A 273 -15.32 0.64 -33.84
CA THR A 273 -15.66 -0.78 -33.98
C THR A 273 -14.50 -1.48 -34.65
N GLY A 274 -13.42 -1.68 -33.89
CA GLY A 274 -12.36 -2.63 -34.22
C GLY A 274 -12.81 -4.07 -34.01
#